data_AF-A0A246FUI1-F1
#
_entry.id   AF-A0A246FUI1-F1
#
_cell.length_a   1.000
_cell.length_b   1.000
_cell.length_c   1.000
_cell.angle_alpha   90.00
_cell.angle_beta   90.00
_cell.angle_gamma   90.00
#
_symmetry.space_group_name_H-M   'P 1'
#
loop_
_entity.id
_entity.type
_entity.pdbx_description
1 polymer ?
#
loop_
_entity_poly.entity_id
_entity_poly.type
_entity_poly.pdbx_seq_one_letter_code
_entity_poly.pdbx_strand_id
1 'polypeptide(L)'
;MKSKSASPLFLLSFSARAMSKRLSIFGLLFAYSCFSQAVEVKYYEDQKDIERITDKIPTIAGNLTDRAKANGIKIDSVAVMVFSKADIEGNPGTKDGDIDFTVNTDFRECGSLGVAGFSYRKGKYTPTTRTALWLSKGKCYGPEVP
;
A
#
# COMPACT_ATOMS: atom_id res chain seq x y z
N MET A 1 65.46 57.06 40.57
CA MET A 1 64.60 57.13 41.78
C MET A 1 63.13 57.06 41.36
N LYS A 2 62.40 56.13 41.99
CA LYS A 2 60.94 56.02 42.21
C LYS A 2 59.95 55.91 41.03
N SER A 3 59.61 54.64 40.80
CA SER A 3 58.32 54.06 40.37
C SER A 3 57.10 54.55 41.15
N LYS A 4 55.94 54.65 40.46
CA LYS A 4 54.56 54.27 40.89
C LYS A 4 53.75 53.98 39.60
N SER A 5 53.38 52.74 39.27
CA SER A 5 52.25 51.91 39.77
C SER A 5 50.86 52.51 39.53
N ALA A 6 50.08 51.92 38.60
CA ALA A 6 48.75 51.35 38.87
C ALA A 6 48.12 50.73 37.59
N SER A 7 47.42 49.63 37.82
CA SER A 7 46.84 48.63 36.89
C SER A 7 45.38 48.96 36.46
N PRO A 8 44.74 48.12 35.60
CA PRO A 8 43.68 48.51 34.66
C PRO A 8 42.26 48.32 35.20
N LEU A 9 41.28 48.95 34.55
CA LEU A 9 39.85 48.65 34.77
C LEU A 9 39.11 48.53 33.44
N PHE A 10 38.50 47.35 33.31
CA PHE A 10 37.44 46.94 32.40
C PHE A 10 36.45 48.06 32.06
N LEU A 11 35.93 48.04 30.84
CA LEU A 11 34.48 48.02 30.59
C LEU A 11 34.22 47.68 29.11
N LEU A 12 33.73 46.46 28.90
CA LEU A 12 33.21 45.96 27.64
C LEU A 12 31.96 46.77 27.27
N SER A 13 31.98 47.34 26.07
CA SER A 13 30.87 48.05 25.44
C SER A 13 29.79 47.06 25.00
N PHE A 14 28.59 47.18 25.58
CA PHE A 14 27.35 46.75 24.95
C PHE A 14 26.48 47.97 24.72
N SER A 15 26.15 48.26 23.47
CA SER A 15 24.82 48.80 23.15
C SER A 15 24.48 48.51 21.70
N ALA A 16 23.41 47.74 21.55
CA ALA A 16 22.76 47.37 20.32
C ALA A 16 22.27 48.59 19.53
N ARG A 17 22.37 48.50 18.21
CA ARG A 17 21.39 49.14 17.31
C ARG A 17 20.85 48.09 16.35
N ALA A 18 19.60 47.73 16.63
CA ALA A 18 18.74 46.99 15.74
C ALA A 18 18.62 47.72 14.40
N MET A 19 18.95 47.03 13.31
CA MET A 19 18.46 47.37 11.98
C MET A 19 17.70 46.18 11.42
N SER A 20 16.38 46.33 11.50
CA SER A 20 15.39 45.62 10.70
C SER A 20 15.73 45.72 9.21
N LYS A 21 16.20 44.62 8.62
CA LYS A 21 16.04 44.37 7.18
C LYS A 21 15.58 42.94 6.98
N ARG A 22 14.30 42.84 6.66
CA ARG A 22 13.57 41.70 6.10
C ARG A 22 14.48 40.83 5.22
N LEU A 23 14.96 39.71 5.75
CA LEU A 23 15.44 38.60 4.94
C LEU A 23 14.37 37.50 5.00
N SER A 24 13.47 37.61 4.04
CA SER A 24 12.75 36.55 3.35
C SER A 24 12.71 35.18 4.04
N ILE A 25 11.59 34.89 4.71
CA ILE A 25 11.11 33.53 5.05
C ILE A 25 10.51 32.88 3.77
N PHE A 26 11.13 33.10 2.61
CA PHE A 26 10.88 32.30 1.40
C PHE A 26 11.89 31.15 1.35
N GLY A 27 11.76 30.28 2.36
CA GLY A 27 12.31 28.93 2.35
C GLY A 27 11.24 27.95 2.85
N LEU A 28 9.97 28.31 2.67
CA LEU A 28 8.84 27.42 2.86
C LEU A 28 8.75 26.52 1.61
N LEU A 29 8.72 25.21 1.84
CA LEU A 29 8.03 24.23 1.00
C LEU A 29 8.64 23.92 -0.38
N PHE A 30 9.82 23.32 -0.40
CA PHE A 30 10.24 22.41 -1.48
C PHE A 30 11.06 21.30 -0.79
N ALA A 31 10.69 20.03 -0.73
CA ALA A 31 9.71 19.29 -1.48
C ALA A 31 9.32 18.05 -0.65
N TYR A 32 8.15 18.05 -0.02
CA TYR A 32 7.42 16.79 0.16
C TYR A 32 6.70 16.52 -1.15
N SER A 33 7.50 16.22 -2.19
CA SER A 33 6.98 15.53 -3.36
C SER A 33 6.58 14.17 -2.84
N CYS A 34 5.31 14.05 -2.46
CA CYS A 34 4.61 12.80 -2.38
C CYS A 34 4.82 12.11 -3.73
N PHE A 35 5.87 11.28 -3.82
CA PHE A 35 6.00 10.30 -4.86
C PHE A 35 4.90 9.28 -4.58
N SER A 36 3.67 9.65 -4.93
CA SER A 36 2.61 8.69 -5.17
C SER A 36 3.02 7.96 -6.44
N GLN A 37 3.99 7.04 -6.32
CA GLN A 37 4.34 6.15 -7.41
C GLN A 37 3.07 5.35 -7.67
N ALA A 38 2.50 5.55 -8.86
CA ALA A 38 1.27 4.90 -9.26
C ALA A 38 1.57 3.40 -9.29
N VAL A 39 1.03 2.68 -8.31
CA VAL A 39 1.10 1.21 -8.28
C VAL A 39 0.55 0.71 -9.62
N GLU A 40 1.36 -0.04 -10.38
CA GLU A 40 0.93 -0.54 -11.69
C GLU A 40 -0.11 -1.64 -11.48
N VAL A 41 -1.38 -1.28 -11.65
CA VAL A 41 -2.50 -2.23 -11.62
C VAL A 41 -2.87 -2.59 -13.06
N LYS A 42 -2.80 -3.88 -13.39
CA LYS A 42 -3.22 -4.42 -14.69
C LYS A 42 -4.62 -4.99 -14.57
N TYR A 43 -5.54 -4.50 -15.40
CA TYR A 43 -6.91 -4.97 -15.48
C TYR A 43 -7.09 -5.90 -16.67
N TYR A 44 -7.71 -7.05 -16.44
CA TYR A 44 -8.00 -8.07 -17.44
C TYR A 44 -9.51 -8.27 -17.54
N GLU A 45 -10.06 -8.01 -18.71
CA GLU A 45 -11.48 -8.20 -19.05
C GLU A 45 -11.69 -9.24 -20.16
N ASP A 46 -10.61 -9.61 -20.89
CA ASP A 46 -10.67 -10.69 -21.87
C ASP A 46 -10.81 -12.05 -21.17
N GLN A 47 -11.77 -12.86 -21.61
CA GLN A 47 -12.10 -14.11 -20.95
C GLN A 47 -10.94 -15.12 -20.93
N LYS A 48 -10.10 -15.18 -21.97
CA LYS A 48 -8.96 -16.10 -22.00
C LYS A 48 -7.87 -15.67 -21.02
N ASP A 49 -7.65 -14.36 -20.90
CA ASP A 49 -6.70 -13.81 -19.94
C ASP A 49 -7.17 -14.00 -18.50
N ILE A 50 -8.46 -13.78 -18.24
CA ILE A 50 -9.11 -14.06 -16.95
C ILE A 50 -8.89 -15.53 -16.58
N GLU A 51 -9.29 -16.47 -17.43
CA GLU A 51 -9.15 -17.91 -17.17
C GLU A 51 -7.69 -18.30 -16.90
N ARG A 52 -6.76 -17.82 -17.72
CA ARG A 52 -5.31 -18.08 -17.53
C ARG A 52 -4.79 -17.62 -16.17
N ILE A 53 -5.35 -16.54 -15.61
CA ILE A 53 -4.97 -16.03 -14.29
C ILE A 53 -5.66 -16.85 -13.19
N THR A 54 -6.98 -17.04 -13.30
CA THR A 54 -7.79 -17.69 -12.27
C THR A 54 -7.53 -19.19 -12.17
N ASP A 55 -7.06 -19.84 -13.24
CA ASP A 55 -6.61 -21.25 -13.25
C ASP A 55 -5.41 -21.49 -12.32
N LYS A 56 -4.62 -20.44 -12.05
CA LYS A 56 -3.44 -20.53 -11.16
C LYS A 56 -3.80 -20.36 -9.69
N ILE A 57 -5.00 -19.86 -9.38
CA ILE A 57 -5.43 -19.60 -8.00
C ILE A 57 -6.08 -20.87 -7.44
N PRO A 58 -5.47 -21.56 -6.47
CA PRO A 58 -6.00 -22.81 -5.94
C PRO A 58 -7.24 -22.58 -5.08
N THR A 59 -8.17 -23.53 -5.14
CA THR A 59 -9.36 -23.60 -4.29
C THR A 59 -9.48 -24.98 -3.64
N ILE A 60 -10.52 -25.19 -2.83
CA ILE A 60 -10.82 -26.49 -2.21
C ILE A 60 -11.15 -27.58 -3.25
N ALA A 61 -11.57 -27.18 -4.44
CA ALA A 61 -12.00 -28.08 -5.50
C ALA A 61 -11.29 -27.72 -6.83
N GLY A 62 -9.97 -27.75 -6.83
CA GLY A 62 -9.15 -27.46 -8.02
C GLY A 62 -8.68 -26.01 -8.05
N ASN A 63 -9.02 -25.29 -9.12
CA ASN A 63 -8.67 -23.88 -9.31
C ASN A 63 -9.90 -22.97 -9.15
N LEU A 64 -9.70 -21.66 -9.29
CA LEU A 64 -10.76 -20.67 -9.12
C LEU A 64 -11.75 -20.67 -10.29
N THR A 65 -11.27 -20.89 -11.52
CA THR A 65 -12.11 -20.95 -12.72
C THR A 65 -13.13 -22.08 -12.63
N ASP A 66 -12.66 -23.30 -12.34
CA ASP A 66 -13.48 -24.50 -12.21
C ASP A 66 -14.46 -24.36 -11.06
N ARG A 67 -14.00 -23.80 -9.93
CA ARG A 67 -14.86 -23.54 -8.79
C ARG A 67 -15.97 -22.54 -9.14
N ALA A 68 -15.64 -21.45 -9.83
CA ALA A 68 -16.63 -20.47 -10.27
C ALA A 68 -17.66 -21.11 -11.22
N LYS A 69 -17.19 -21.84 -12.25
CA LYS A 69 -18.04 -22.56 -13.21
C LYS A 69 -18.98 -23.56 -12.51
N ALA A 70 -18.46 -24.35 -11.56
CA ALA A 70 -19.25 -25.33 -10.82
C ALA A 70 -20.36 -24.71 -9.95
N ASN A 71 -20.23 -23.44 -9.58
CA ASN A 71 -21.24 -22.71 -8.80
C ASN A 71 -22.05 -21.73 -9.67
N GLY A 72 -21.93 -21.79 -11.00
CA GLY A 72 -22.64 -20.90 -11.92
C GLY A 72 -22.22 -19.42 -11.78
N ILE A 73 -21.00 -19.16 -11.32
CA ILE A 73 -20.47 -17.81 -11.09
C ILE A 73 -19.73 -17.35 -12.33
N LYS A 74 -20.04 -16.14 -12.79
CA LYS A 74 -19.27 -15.45 -13.81
C LYS A 74 -18.20 -14.59 -13.16
N ILE A 75 -16.98 -14.68 -13.70
CA ILE A 75 -15.88 -13.77 -13.38
C ILE A 75 -15.84 -12.72 -14.48
N ASP A 76 -16.11 -11.46 -14.14
CA ASP A 76 -16.21 -10.37 -15.11
C ASP A 76 -14.85 -9.73 -15.41
N SER A 77 -14.00 -9.62 -14.39
CA SER A 77 -12.65 -9.07 -14.55
C SER A 77 -11.72 -9.47 -13.43
N VAL A 78 -10.42 -9.35 -13.70
CA VAL A 78 -9.36 -9.54 -12.70
C VAL A 78 -8.41 -8.35 -12.75
N ALA A 79 -8.18 -7.71 -11.61
CA ALA A 79 -7.10 -6.75 -11.46
C ALA A 79 -5.91 -7.42 -10.77
N VAL A 80 -4.71 -7.22 -11.31
CA VAL A 80 -3.45 -7.75 -10.78
C VAL A 80 -2.55 -6.58 -10.44
N MET A 81 -2.13 -6.54 -9.18
CA MET A 81 -1.24 -5.53 -8.63
C MET A 81 0.06 -6.21 -8.21
N VAL A 82 1.18 -5.81 -8.81
CA VAL A 82 2.51 -6.32 -8.43
C VAL A 82 3.22 -5.24 -7.62
N PHE A 83 3.60 -5.56 -6.38
CA PHE A 83 4.30 -4.61 -5.52
C PHE A 83 5.75 -4.47 -5.97
N SER A 84 6.16 -3.25 -6.25
CA SER A 84 7.56 -2.89 -6.49
C SER A 84 8.23 -2.42 -5.19
N LYS A 85 9.57 -2.33 -5.18
CA LYS A 85 10.32 -1.75 -4.04
C LYS A 85 9.82 -0.39 -3.58
N ALA A 86 9.31 0.43 -4.50
CA ALA A 86 8.78 1.75 -4.16
C ALA A 86 7.43 1.70 -3.43
N ASP A 87 6.64 0.65 -3.66
CA ASP A 87 5.30 0.48 -3.07
C ASP A 87 5.36 -0.06 -1.62
N ILE A 88 6.52 -0.57 -1.20
CA ILE A 88 6.73 -1.23 0.10
C ILE A 88 6.85 -0.22 1.24
N GLU A 89 7.32 1.00 0.99
CA GLU A 89 7.51 2.02 2.03
C GLU A 89 6.19 2.38 2.76
N GLY A 90 5.04 2.19 2.11
CA GLY A 90 3.72 2.42 2.68
C GLY A 90 2.98 1.20 3.23
N ASN A 91 3.50 -0.03 3.02
CA ASN A 91 2.79 -1.27 3.35
C ASN A 91 3.69 -2.26 4.12
N PRO A 92 3.79 -2.12 5.47
CA PRO A 92 4.56 -3.06 6.28
C PRO A 92 3.99 -4.49 6.15
N GLY A 93 4.75 -5.38 5.53
CA GLY A 93 4.38 -6.79 5.31
C GLY A 93 4.35 -7.21 3.84
N THR A 94 4.38 -6.27 2.90
CA THR A 94 4.58 -6.56 1.47
C THR A 94 6.07 -6.58 1.12
N LYS A 95 6.41 -7.38 0.12
CA LYS A 95 7.75 -7.48 -0.45
C LYS A 95 7.72 -7.21 -1.95
N ASP A 96 8.89 -6.88 -2.47
CA ASP A 96 9.09 -6.71 -3.91
C ASP A 96 8.73 -8.01 -4.63
N GLY A 97 7.84 -7.91 -5.62
CA GLY A 97 7.30 -9.04 -6.36
C GLY A 97 6.14 -9.79 -5.69
N ASP A 98 5.66 -9.35 -4.50
CA ASP A 98 4.36 -9.81 -4.01
C ASP A 98 3.26 -9.38 -5.00
N ILE A 99 2.19 -10.17 -5.10
CA ILE A 99 1.11 -9.91 -6.05
C ILE A 99 -0.23 -9.96 -5.32
N ASP A 100 -1.07 -8.94 -5.50
CA ASP A 100 -2.47 -8.97 -5.11
C ASP A 100 -3.37 -9.12 -6.35
N PHE A 101 -4.38 -9.95 -6.22
CA PHE A 101 -5.40 -10.23 -7.23
C PHE A 101 -6.74 -9.77 -6.70
N THR A 102 -7.49 -9.07 -7.53
CA THR A 102 -8.84 -8.59 -7.25
C THR A 102 -9.76 -9.15 -8.32
N VAL A 103 -10.58 -10.13 -7.97
CA VAL A 103 -11.44 -10.88 -8.89
C VAL A 103 -12.87 -10.40 -8.72
N ASN A 104 -13.39 -9.74 -9.75
CA ASN A 104 -14.77 -9.26 -9.80
C ASN A 104 -15.68 -10.37 -10.31
N THR A 105 -16.74 -10.66 -9.56
CA THR A 105 -17.69 -11.73 -9.86
C THR A 105 -19.12 -11.23 -9.77
N ASP A 106 -20.03 -11.83 -10.52
CA ASP A 106 -21.47 -11.53 -10.48
C ASP A 106 -22.22 -12.20 -9.30
N PHE A 107 -21.48 -12.87 -8.41
CA PHE A 107 -22.02 -13.71 -7.34
C PHE A 107 -22.87 -12.94 -6.31
N ARG A 108 -24.09 -13.44 -6.07
CA ARG A 108 -25.07 -12.85 -5.13
C ARG A 108 -25.45 -13.75 -3.94
N GLU A 109 -25.13 -15.04 -3.99
CA GLU A 109 -25.39 -15.95 -2.86
C GLU A 109 -24.35 -15.74 -1.75
N CYS A 110 -24.72 -15.94 -0.48
CA CYS A 110 -24.03 -15.38 0.70
C CYS A 110 -24.01 -13.84 0.78
N GLY A 111 -25.08 -13.17 0.31
CA GLY A 111 -25.46 -11.81 0.72
C GLY A 111 -24.29 -10.84 0.90
N SER A 112 -23.88 -10.18 -0.19
CA SER A 112 -22.87 -9.09 -0.24
C SER A 112 -21.39 -9.48 -0.18
N LEU A 113 -20.99 -10.69 -0.57
CA LEU A 113 -19.56 -11.01 -0.53
C LEU A 113 -18.70 -10.09 -1.45
N GLY A 114 -19.25 -9.50 -2.52
CA GLY A 114 -18.51 -8.48 -3.28
C GLY A 114 -17.24 -9.06 -3.91
N VAL A 115 -16.15 -8.30 -3.94
CA VAL A 115 -14.94 -8.64 -4.70
C VAL A 115 -14.07 -9.70 -4.00
N ALA A 116 -13.58 -10.68 -4.74
CA ALA A 116 -12.70 -11.72 -4.23
C ALA A 116 -11.22 -11.29 -4.32
N GLY A 117 -10.60 -11.03 -3.16
CA GLY A 117 -9.20 -10.65 -3.06
C GLY A 117 -8.30 -11.83 -2.70
N PHE A 118 -7.20 -11.99 -3.43
CA PHE A 118 -6.15 -12.95 -3.12
C PHE A 118 -4.81 -12.26 -3.10
N SER A 119 -3.88 -12.84 -2.34
CA SER A 119 -2.49 -12.44 -2.37
C SER A 119 -1.59 -13.62 -2.65
N TYR A 120 -0.57 -13.42 -3.47
CA TYR A 120 0.47 -14.39 -3.74
C TYR A 120 1.77 -13.88 -3.15
N ARG A 121 2.21 -14.56 -2.08
CA ARG A 121 3.41 -14.21 -1.32
C ARG A 121 4.16 -15.49 -1.02
N LYS A 122 5.49 -15.49 -1.20
CA LYS A 122 6.36 -16.65 -0.91
C LYS A 122 5.87 -17.97 -1.53
N GLY A 123 5.35 -17.94 -2.76
CA GLY A 123 4.88 -19.15 -3.44
C GLY A 123 3.47 -19.62 -3.03
N LYS A 124 2.74 -18.84 -2.22
CA LYS A 124 1.44 -19.26 -1.67
C LYS A 124 0.36 -18.22 -1.92
N TYR A 125 -0.79 -18.71 -2.41
CA TYR A 125 -2.03 -17.94 -2.47
C TYR A 125 -2.72 -17.91 -1.11
N THR A 126 -3.07 -16.71 -0.66
CA THR A 126 -3.80 -16.48 0.59
C THR A 126 -5.03 -15.62 0.29
N PRO A 127 -6.25 -16.07 0.62
CA PRO A 127 -7.45 -15.26 0.47
C PRO A 127 -7.40 -14.07 1.44
N THR A 128 -7.70 -12.87 0.93
CA THR A 128 -7.69 -11.62 1.71
C THR A 128 -9.10 -11.06 1.94
N THR A 129 -10.10 -11.51 1.20
CA THR A 129 -11.52 -11.17 1.42
C THR A 129 -12.35 -12.40 1.81
N ARG A 130 -13.56 -12.16 2.33
CA ARG A 130 -14.50 -13.24 2.68
C ARG A 130 -14.95 -14.04 1.47
N THR A 131 -15.16 -13.39 0.32
CA THR A 131 -15.48 -14.07 -0.95
C THR A 131 -14.37 -15.01 -1.35
N ALA A 132 -13.13 -14.53 -1.30
CA ALA A 132 -11.98 -15.36 -1.61
C ALA A 132 -11.85 -16.53 -0.63
N LEU A 133 -12.13 -16.32 0.66
CA LEU A 133 -12.12 -17.39 1.65
C LEU A 133 -13.20 -18.44 1.36
N TRP A 134 -14.41 -18.01 0.98
CA TRP A 134 -15.48 -18.91 0.58
C TRP A 134 -15.12 -19.68 -0.71
N LEU A 135 -14.63 -19.00 -1.74
CA LEU A 135 -14.19 -19.63 -2.98
C LEU A 135 -13.06 -20.64 -2.71
N SER A 136 -12.10 -20.29 -1.86
CA SER A 136 -10.97 -21.16 -1.51
C SER A 136 -11.32 -22.31 -0.59
N LYS A 137 -12.26 -22.17 0.35
CA LYS A 137 -12.48 -23.16 1.43
C LYS A 137 -13.90 -23.70 1.53
N GLY A 138 -14.84 -23.19 0.73
CA GLY A 138 -16.25 -23.55 0.75
C GLY A 138 -17.01 -23.11 2.01
N LYS A 139 -16.44 -22.22 2.83
CA LYS A 139 -17.05 -21.77 4.10
C LYS A 139 -17.44 -20.29 4.01
N CYS A 140 -18.73 -19.98 4.11
CA CYS A 140 -19.20 -18.61 4.30
C CYS A 140 -19.07 -18.30 5.79
N TYR A 141 -17.89 -17.85 6.22
CA TYR A 141 -17.76 -17.26 7.55
C TYR A 141 -18.41 -15.87 7.52
N GLY A 142 -19.48 -15.68 8.27
CA GLY A 142 -19.90 -14.34 8.70
C GLY A 142 -18.79 -13.67 9.52
N PRO A 143 -18.93 -12.39 9.92
CA PRO A 143 -18.01 -11.83 10.89
C PRO A 143 -18.02 -12.71 12.15
N GLU A 144 -16.97 -13.47 12.40
CA GLU A 144 -16.59 -13.76 13.77
C GLU A 144 -16.03 -12.44 14.29
N VAL A 145 -16.90 -11.68 14.95
CA VAL A 145 -16.48 -10.60 15.84
C VAL A 145 -15.69 -11.31 16.96
N PRO A 146 -14.42 -10.93 17.19
CA PRO A 146 -13.65 -11.48 18.31
C PRO A 146 -14.34 -11.23 19.66
#